data_AF-A0A4Y9ZVF2-F1
#
_entry.id   AF-A0A4Y9ZVF2-F1
#
_cell.length_a   1.000
_cell.length_b   1.000
_cell.length_c   1.000
_cell.angle_alpha   90.00
_cell.angle_beta   90.00
_cell.angle_gamma   90.00
#
_symmetry.space_group_name_H-M   'P 1'
#
loop_
_entity.id
_entity.type
_entity.pdbx_description
1 polymer ?
#
loop_
_entity_poly.entity_id
_entity_poly.type
_entity_poly.pdbx_seq_one_letter_code
_entity_poly.pdbx_strand_id
1 'polypeptide(L)'
;MNFISYDRAYSLFPWATFEERRSLMHTRNPERLAIAREKYIPRGWDVIRSLSDEERSDASSPFWQGYRIIDRSSWIIPLNMDGVESPGYGLSRDPVFLTTWNFQSPHFGVGKKPQNPTFKETLVQSPLLRYVYLFDHKALVQRAHEFLHHAQRRSSITRDMSLDALFIKHMQQARPCA
;
A
#
# COMPACT_ATOMS: atom_id res chain seq x y z
N MET A 1 5.92 -6.31 0.91
CA MET A 1 4.74 -6.07 0.08
C MET A 1 5.24 -5.72 -1.30
N ASN A 2 4.84 -6.50 -2.29
CA ASN A 2 5.16 -6.25 -3.69
C ASN A 2 3.83 -6.01 -4.40
N PHE A 3 3.76 -5.00 -5.24
CA PHE A 3 2.55 -4.68 -5.98
C PHE A 3 2.89 -4.14 -7.36
N ILE A 4 1.93 -4.25 -8.27
CA ILE A 4 2.04 -3.80 -9.64
C ILE A 4 1.05 -2.65 -9.80
N SER A 5 1.53 -1.53 -10.33
CA SER A 5 0.72 -0.39 -10.72
C SER A 5 0.57 -0.35 -12.25
N TYR A 6 0.06 0.74 -12.82
CA TYR A 6 -0.15 0.85 -14.26
C TYR A 6 1.14 0.66 -15.07
N ASP A 7 2.22 1.36 -14.71
CA ASP A 7 3.46 1.39 -15.50
C ASP A 7 4.69 0.83 -14.79
N ARG A 8 4.54 0.34 -13.55
CA ARG A 8 5.66 -0.09 -12.70
C ARG A 8 5.29 -1.25 -11.79
N ALA A 9 6.26 -2.08 -11.47
CA ALA A 9 6.22 -3.00 -10.35
C ALA A 9 7.08 -2.47 -9.20
N TYR A 10 6.59 -2.64 -7.97
CA TYR A 10 7.24 -2.14 -6.76
C TYR A 10 7.49 -3.26 -5.77
N SER A 11 8.60 -3.16 -5.04
CA SER A 11 8.85 -3.90 -3.81
C SER A 11 9.29 -2.94 -2.73
N LEU A 12 8.52 -2.89 -1.62
CA LEU A 12 8.83 -2.06 -0.46
C LEU A 12 9.91 -2.67 0.45
N PHE A 13 10.15 -3.98 0.32
CA PHE A 13 11.13 -4.72 1.11
C PHE A 13 11.99 -5.58 0.19
N PRO A 14 12.66 -4.98 -0.82
CA PRO A 14 13.29 -5.75 -1.87
C PRO A 14 14.43 -6.60 -1.31
N TRP A 15 15.24 -6.03 -0.42
CA TRP A 15 16.35 -6.73 0.22
C TRP A 15 15.86 -7.97 0.98
N ALA A 16 14.92 -7.80 1.92
CA ALA A 16 14.36 -8.94 2.63
C ALA A 16 13.69 -9.96 1.69
N THR A 17 12.97 -9.49 0.67
CA THR A 17 12.16 -10.39 -0.17
C THR A 17 13.00 -11.18 -1.18
N PHE A 18 14.00 -10.55 -1.78
CA PHE A 18 14.75 -11.11 -2.90
C PHE A 18 16.16 -11.55 -2.52
N GLU A 19 16.86 -10.78 -1.68
CA GLU A 19 18.22 -11.13 -1.23
C GLU A 19 18.17 -12.13 -0.07
N GLU A 20 17.41 -11.81 0.98
CA GLU A 20 17.29 -12.69 2.17
C GLU A 20 16.26 -13.81 1.98
N ARG A 21 15.45 -13.74 0.92
CA ARG A 21 14.32 -14.65 0.65
C ARG A 21 13.35 -14.80 1.82
N ARG A 22 13.11 -13.72 2.57
CA ARG A 22 12.17 -13.69 3.70
C ARG A 22 10.82 -13.13 3.26
N SER A 23 9.76 -13.80 3.68
CA SER A 23 8.38 -13.42 3.39
C SER A 23 7.59 -13.32 4.68
N LEU A 24 7.34 -12.07 5.11
CA LEU A 24 6.54 -11.80 6.28
C LEU A 24 5.05 -11.96 5.99
N MET A 25 4.43 -12.96 6.59
CA MET A 25 3.02 -13.28 6.40
C MET A 25 2.13 -12.59 7.41
N HIS A 26 1.19 -11.79 6.90
CA HIS A 26 0.21 -11.08 7.72
C HIS A 26 -1.13 -11.82 7.88
N THR A 27 -1.40 -12.89 7.12
CA THR A 27 -2.70 -13.57 7.15
C THR A 27 -3.01 -14.27 8.49
N ARG A 28 -4.22 -14.04 9.01
CA ARG A 28 -4.78 -14.82 10.14
C ARG A 28 -5.43 -16.13 9.68
N ASN A 29 -5.75 -16.25 8.39
CA ASN A 29 -6.31 -17.46 7.82
C ASN A 29 -5.20 -18.54 7.71
N PRO A 30 -5.36 -19.70 8.38
CA PRO A 30 -4.37 -20.76 8.39
C PRO A 30 -4.21 -21.47 7.04
N GLU A 31 -5.28 -21.60 6.24
CA GLU A 31 -5.22 -22.21 4.90
C GLU A 31 -4.37 -21.35 3.97
N ARG A 32 -4.55 -20.03 3.99
CA ARG A 32 -3.70 -19.11 3.21
C ARG A 32 -2.23 -19.20 3.60
N LEU A 33 -1.94 -19.41 4.88
CA LEU A 33 -0.57 -19.63 5.35
C LEU A 33 -0.02 -20.97 4.84
N ALA A 34 -0.82 -22.05 4.90
CA ALA A 34 -0.42 -23.36 4.42
C ALA A 34 -0.09 -23.31 2.92
N ILE A 35 -0.97 -22.74 2.11
CA ILE A 35 -0.77 -22.52 0.66
C ILE A 35 0.52 -21.75 0.41
N ALA A 36 0.76 -20.68 1.18
CA ALA A 36 1.95 -19.87 0.98
C ALA A 36 3.24 -20.61 1.37
N ARG A 37 3.21 -21.39 2.45
CA ARG A 37 4.34 -22.24 2.87
C ARG A 37 4.66 -23.29 1.82
N GLU A 38 3.64 -24.01 1.36
CA GLU A 38 3.77 -25.03 0.32
C GLU A 38 4.35 -24.44 -0.97
N LYS A 39 3.93 -23.22 -1.34
CA LYS A 39 4.42 -22.56 -2.54
C LYS A 39 5.86 -22.04 -2.41
N TYR A 40 6.19 -21.39 -1.30
CA TYR A 40 7.40 -20.56 -1.20
C TYR A 40 8.57 -21.24 -0.46
N ILE A 41 8.32 -22.11 0.51
CA ILE A 41 9.39 -22.83 1.21
C ILE A 41 10.22 -23.68 0.24
N PRO A 42 9.64 -24.49 -0.66
CA PRO A 42 10.44 -25.27 -1.62
C PRO A 42 11.26 -24.42 -2.58
N ARG A 43 10.92 -23.13 -2.74
CA ARG A 43 11.67 -22.19 -3.57
C ARG A 43 12.85 -21.59 -2.80
N GLY A 44 13.00 -21.87 -1.51
CA GLY A 44 14.05 -21.33 -0.64
C GLY A 44 13.64 -20.07 0.12
N TRP A 45 12.34 -19.78 0.25
CA TRP A 45 11.86 -18.65 1.03
C TRP A 45 11.56 -19.03 2.47
N ASP A 46 12.01 -18.21 3.41
CA ASP A 46 11.61 -18.29 4.81
C ASP A 46 10.30 -17.54 5.04
N VAL A 47 9.26 -18.27 5.44
CA VAL A 47 7.90 -17.75 5.63
C VAL A 47 7.66 -17.46 7.11
N ILE A 48 8.04 -16.25 7.51
CA ILE A 48 7.98 -15.78 8.90
C ILE A 48 6.61 -15.16 9.24
N ARG A 49 6.20 -15.29 10.51
CA ARG A 49 4.93 -14.72 11.02
C ARG A 49 5.14 -13.55 11.99
N SER A 50 6.35 -13.41 12.50
CA SER A 50 6.71 -12.48 13.55
C SER A 50 8.13 -11.99 13.33
N LEU A 51 8.40 -10.77 13.79
CA LEU A 51 9.72 -10.16 13.85
C LEU A 51 10.12 -10.07 15.32
N SER A 52 11.42 -10.11 15.60
CA SER A 52 11.93 -9.85 16.96
C SER A 52 11.76 -8.36 17.32
N ASP A 53 11.89 -8.00 18.60
CA ASP A 53 11.80 -6.61 19.02
C ASP A 53 12.95 -5.75 18.49
N GLU A 54 14.14 -6.33 18.39
CA GLU A 54 15.33 -5.71 17.81
C GLU A 54 15.08 -5.42 16.34
N GLU A 55 14.61 -6.41 15.57
CA GLU A 55 14.34 -6.25 14.14
C GLU A 55 13.23 -5.24 13.85
N ARG A 56 12.25 -5.11 14.75
CA ARG A 56 11.19 -4.10 14.62
C ARG A 56 11.67 -2.68 14.86
N SER A 57 12.56 -2.50 15.83
CA SER A 57 12.97 -1.19 16.34
C SER A 57 14.20 -0.64 15.62
N ASP A 58 15.02 -1.50 15.03
CA ASP A 58 16.19 -1.13 14.26
C ASP A 58 15.80 -0.49 12.92
N ALA A 59 16.06 0.81 12.75
CA ALA A 59 15.76 1.55 11.52
C ALA A 59 16.51 1.03 10.28
N SER A 60 17.60 0.29 10.48
CA SER A 60 18.35 -0.37 9.40
C SER A 60 17.77 -1.74 9.00
N SER A 61 16.88 -2.29 9.82
CA SER A 61 16.18 -3.53 9.51
C SER A 61 15.33 -3.38 8.24
N PRO A 62 15.41 -4.35 7.30
CA PRO A 62 14.51 -4.39 6.16
C PRO A 62 13.04 -4.31 6.58
N PHE A 63 12.67 -4.98 7.67
CA PHE A 63 11.30 -5.00 8.20
C PHE A 63 11.07 -4.02 9.37
N TRP A 64 11.85 -2.95 9.49
CA TRP A 64 11.61 -1.91 10.49
C TRP A 64 10.16 -1.41 10.48
N GLN A 65 9.62 -1.20 11.68
CA GLN A 65 8.26 -0.75 11.89
C GLN A 65 8.13 0.77 11.69
N GLY A 66 7.19 1.18 10.83
CA GLY A 66 6.89 2.59 10.63
C GLY A 66 6.35 2.89 9.24
N TYR A 67 6.42 4.18 8.88
CA TYR A 67 6.03 4.64 7.56
C TYR A 67 7.09 4.29 6.53
N ARG A 68 6.66 3.63 5.46
CA ARG A 68 7.42 3.39 4.25
C ARG A 68 6.83 4.23 3.14
N ILE A 69 7.68 4.98 2.46
CA ILE A 69 7.36 5.61 1.18
C ILE A 69 8.14 4.89 0.10
N ILE A 70 7.69 5.00 -1.14
CA ILE A 70 8.50 4.56 -2.27
C ILE A 70 9.69 5.52 -2.37
N ASP A 71 10.86 5.02 -2.01
CA ASP A 71 12.11 5.77 -1.93
C ASP A 71 13.27 5.01 -2.60
N ARG A 72 14.50 5.46 -2.36
CA ARG A 72 15.73 4.81 -2.84
C ARG A 72 15.96 3.39 -2.29
N SER A 73 15.26 3.02 -1.23
CA SER A 73 15.37 1.72 -0.57
C SER A 73 14.35 0.72 -1.14
N SER A 74 13.40 1.21 -1.95
CA SER A 74 12.42 0.40 -2.66
C SER A 74 12.97 -0.01 -4.03
N TRP A 75 12.59 -1.18 -4.52
CA TRP A 75 12.84 -1.53 -5.92
C TRP A 75 11.65 -1.12 -6.77
N ILE A 76 11.96 -0.45 -7.88
CA ILE A 76 10.98 0.05 -8.84
C ILE A 76 11.41 -0.45 -10.21
N ILE A 77 10.59 -1.30 -10.81
CA ILE A 77 10.84 -1.88 -12.12
C ILE A 77 9.83 -1.27 -13.10
N PRO A 78 10.27 -0.49 -14.10
CA PRO A 78 9.36 -0.01 -15.15
C PRO A 78 8.85 -1.20 -15.97
N LEU A 79 7.57 -1.17 -16.30
CA LEU A 79 6.94 -2.15 -17.18
C LEU A 79 7.02 -1.68 -18.64
N ASN A 80 7.03 -2.63 -19.57
CA ASN A 80 6.88 -2.27 -20.98
C ASN A 80 5.42 -1.87 -21.25
N MET A 81 5.23 -0.65 -21.74
CA MET A 81 3.92 -0.07 -22.06
C MET A 81 3.66 0.04 -23.57
N ASP A 82 4.49 -0.61 -24.41
CA ASP A 82 4.30 -0.65 -25.86
C ASP A 82 2.92 -1.21 -26.21
N GLY A 83 2.12 -0.41 -26.93
CA GLY A 83 0.76 -0.78 -27.33
C GLY A 83 -0.28 -0.73 -26.20
N VAL A 84 0.09 -0.28 -24.99
CA VAL A 84 -0.85 -0.08 -23.88
C VAL A 84 -1.32 1.36 -23.87
N GLU A 85 -2.63 1.58 -23.98
CA GLU A 85 -3.19 2.93 -23.91
C GLU A 85 -3.00 3.53 -22.52
N SER A 86 -2.57 4.79 -22.49
CA SER A 86 -2.54 5.56 -21.24
C SER A 86 -3.96 5.78 -20.76
N PRO A 87 -4.23 5.57 -19.46
CA PRO A 87 -5.57 5.73 -18.92
C PRO A 87 -6.03 7.19 -18.83
N GLY A 88 -5.23 8.15 -19.34
CA GLY A 88 -5.72 9.48 -19.72
C GLY A 88 -5.88 10.50 -18.59
N TYR A 89 -5.36 10.24 -17.39
CA TYR A 89 -5.61 11.09 -16.22
C TYR A 89 -4.84 12.43 -16.20
N GLY A 90 -4.01 12.72 -17.20
CA GLY A 90 -3.13 13.90 -17.20
C GLY A 90 -2.12 13.91 -16.06
N LEU A 91 -1.91 12.78 -15.38
CA LEU A 91 -0.91 12.63 -14.33
C LEU A 91 0.43 12.24 -14.95
N SER A 92 1.49 12.95 -14.56
CA SER A 92 2.85 12.65 -15.02
C SER A 92 3.45 11.39 -14.39
N ARG A 93 2.82 10.86 -13.34
CA ARG A 93 3.24 9.64 -12.62
C ARG A 93 2.02 8.88 -12.09
N ASP A 94 2.19 7.58 -11.91
CA ASP A 94 1.22 6.74 -11.22
C ASP A 94 0.96 7.27 -9.79
N PRO A 95 -0.32 7.45 -9.38
CA PRO A 95 -0.66 7.91 -8.03
C PRO A 95 -0.04 7.08 -6.91
N VAL A 96 0.21 5.79 -7.17
CA VAL A 96 0.80 4.85 -6.20
C VAL A 96 2.19 5.30 -5.74
N PHE A 97 2.94 6.03 -6.58
CA PHE A 97 4.24 6.59 -6.21
C PHE A 97 4.15 7.50 -4.97
N LEU A 98 2.98 8.11 -4.77
CA LEU A 98 2.71 9.00 -3.65
C LEU A 98 2.05 8.27 -2.48
N THR A 99 1.88 6.95 -2.51
CA THR A 99 1.28 6.23 -1.38
C THR A 99 2.31 6.03 -0.27
N THR A 100 1.90 6.28 0.97
CA THR A 100 2.66 5.89 2.16
C THR A 100 2.05 4.62 2.72
N TRP A 101 2.92 3.74 3.23
CA TRP A 101 2.55 2.45 3.78
C TRP A 101 3.01 2.39 5.22
N ASN A 102 2.07 2.41 6.16
CA ASN A 102 2.40 2.24 7.58
C ASN A 102 2.45 0.77 7.93
N PHE A 103 3.66 0.22 8.02
CA PHE A 103 3.88 -1.15 8.43
C PHE A 103 3.92 -1.23 9.96
N GLN A 104 2.90 -1.85 10.58
CA GLN A 104 2.84 -2.03 12.03
C GLN A 104 2.95 -3.51 12.39
N SER A 105 4.11 -3.93 12.90
CA SER A 105 4.25 -5.25 13.53
C SER A 105 3.84 -5.15 15.01
N PRO A 106 2.78 -5.84 15.44
CA PRO A 106 2.30 -5.71 16.81
C PRO A 106 3.27 -6.35 17.80
N HIS A 107 3.41 -5.71 18.95
CA HIS A 107 4.22 -6.17 20.07
C HIS A 107 3.70 -7.52 20.62
N PHE A 108 4.60 -8.48 20.80
CA PHE A 108 4.33 -9.72 21.54
C PHE A 108 4.55 -9.44 23.03
N GLY A 109 3.62 -8.74 23.67
CA GLY A 109 3.62 -8.68 25.14
C GLY A 109 3.48 -10.10 25.70
N VAL A 110 4.28 -10.45 26.70
CA VAL A 110 4.16 -11.72 27.43
C VAL A 110 2.70 -11.92 27.87
N GLY A 111 2.07 -13.01 27.41
CA GLY A 111 0.67 -13.33 27.72
C GLY A 111 -0.39 -12.75 26.78
N LYS A 112 -0.03 -11.94 25.77
CA LYS A 112 -0.99 -11.47 24.74
C LYS A 112 -0.95 -12.39 23.52
N LYS A 113 -2.13 -12.65 22.93
CA LYS A 113 -2.24 -13.42 21.69
C LYS A 113 -1.41 -12.74 20.59
N PRO A 114 -0.64 -13.52 19.78
CA PRO A 114 -0.03 -13.04 18.55
C PRO A 114 -1.02 -12.18 17.77
N GLN A 115 -0.70 -10.91 17.60
CA GLN A 115 -1.33 -10.14 16.54
C GLN A 115 -0.41 -10.24 15.33
N ASN A 116 -0.96 -10.24 14.12
CA ASN A 116 -0.15 -10.25 12.92
C ASN A 116 0.21 -8.81 12.51
N PRO A 117 1.31 -8.60 11.76
CA PRO A 117 1.74 -7.28 11.26
C PRO A 117 0.74 -6.56 10.35
N THR A 118 -0.12 -5.69 10.87
CA THR A 118 -1.18 -5.02 10.08
C THR A 118 -0.70 -3.80 9.33
N PHE A 119 -1.15 -3.65 8.09
CA PHE A 119 -1.35 -2.35 7.48
C PHE A 119 -2.74 -1.86 7.90
N LYS A 120 -2.87 -0.58 8.26
CA LYS A 120 -4.15 0.03 8.64
C LYS A 120 -4.66 0.84 7.47
N GLU A 121 -5.59 0.28 6.71
CA GLU A 121 -6.18 0.99 5.59
C GLU A 121 -7.67 1.22 5.74
N THR A 122 -8.12 2.38 5.26
CA THR A 122 -9.52 2.76 5.10
C THR A 122 -9.81 2.85 3.63
N LEU A 123 -10.83 2.13 3.19
CA LEU A 123 -11.32 2.18 1.82
C LEU A 123 -12.33 3.32 1.69
N VAL A 124 -12.09 4.21 0.74
CA VAL A 124 -13.05 5.23 0.32
C VAL A 124 -13.56 4.85 -1.05
N GLN A 125 -14.86 4.57 -1.13
CA GLN A 125 -15.57 4.28 -2.36
C GLN A 125 -16.73 5.26 -2.48
N SER A 126 -16.98 5.74 -3.71
CA SER A 126 -18.11 6.61 -4.00
C SER A 126 -18.68 6.27 -5.36
N PRO A 127 -20.01 6.35 -5.56
CA PRO A 127 -20.60 6.22 -6.89
C PRO A 127 -20.10 7.26 -7.90
N LEU A 128 -19.57 8.38 -7.41
CA LEU A 128 -18.99 9.46 -8.21
C LEU A 128 -17.58 9.14 -8.72
N LEU A 129 -16.87 8.24 -8.04
CA LEU A 129 -15.52 7.84 -8.39
C LEU A 129 -15.56 6.51 -9.16
N ARG A 130 -14.65 6.36 -10.12
CA ARG A 130 -14.49 5.09 -10.84
C ARG A 130 -13.75 4.05 -10.01
N TYR A 131 -12.83 4.49 -9.16
CA TYR A 131 -11.95 3.61 -8.38
C TYR A 131 -12.29 3.60 -6.90
N VAL A 132 -11.81 2.55 -6.23
CA VAL A 132 -11.74 2.48 -4.77
C VAL A 132 -10.39 3.01 -4.34
N TYR A 133 -10.39 3.96 -3.42
CA TYR A 133 -9.18 4.60 -2.91
C TYR A 133 -8.84 4.06 -1.53
N LEU A 134 -7.55 3.81 -1.31
CA LEU A 134 -7.00 3.27 -0.07
C LEU A 134 -6.27 4.38 0.67
N PHE A 135 -6.62 4.60 1.95
CA PHE A 135 -6.00 5.62 2.79
C PHE A 135 -5.51 5.01 4.12
N ASP A 136 -4.33 5.42 4.58
CA ASP A 136 -3.78 5.00 5.87
C ASP A 136 -3.90 6.09 6.96
N HIS A 137 -4.40 7.27 6.61
CA HIS A 137 -4.47 8.43 7.50
C HIS A 137 -5.89 8.99 7.65
N LYS A 138 -6.39 9.06 8.89
CA LYS A 138 -7.75 9.55 9.20
C LYS A 138 -8.06 10.94 8.65
N ALA A 139 -7.10 11.86 8.70
CA ALA A 139 -7.30 13.21 8.16
C ALA A 139 -7.49 13.22 6.63
N LEU A 140 -6.84 12.30 5.90
CA LEU A 140 -7.03 12.18 4.45
C LEU A 140 -8.36 11.54 4.13
N VAL A 141 -8.80 10.56 4.91
CA VAL A 141 -10.15 9.99 4.82
C VAL A 141 -11.21 11.08 5.01
N GLN A 142 -11.06 11.91 6.04
CA GLN A 142 -11.97 13.02 6.31
C GLN A 142 -12.02 14.01 5.13
N ARG A 143 -10.86 14.41 4.60
CA ARG A 143 -10.79 15.30 3.43
C ARG A 143 -11.37 14.66 2.16
N ALA A 144 -11.19 13.36 1.98
CA ALA A 144 -11.80 12.63 0.88
C ALA A 144 -13.34 12.69 0.96
N HIS A 145 -13.91 12.49 2.16
CA HIS A 145 -15.35 12.61 2.37
C HIS A 145 -15.86 14.05 2.13
N GLU A 146 -15.12 15.06 2.60
CA GLU A 146 -15.46 16.47 2.37
C GLU A 146 -15.49 16.80 0.87
N PHE A 147 -14.46 16.40 0.13
CA PHE A 147 -14.41 16.57 -1.32
C PHE A 147 -15.61 15.91 -2.01
N LEU A 148 -15.90 14.65 -1.66
CA LEU A 148 -16.99 13.89 -2.28
C LEU A 148 -18.36 14.49 -1.98
N HIS A 149 -18.57 14.96 -0.75
CA HIS A 149 -19.78 15.64 -0.35
C HIS A 149 -19.96 16.97 -1.10
N HIS A 150 -18.88 17.75 -1.30
CA HIS A 150 -18.92 18.95 -2.14
C HIS A 150 -19.17 18.65 -3.61
N ALA A 151 -18.54 17.60 -4.15
CA ALA A 151 -18.75 17.16 -5.53
C ALA A 151 -20.23 16.77 -5.74
N GLN A 152 -20.79 15.96 -4.84
CA GLN A 152 -22.18 15.50 -4.91
C GLN A 152 -23.20 16.65 -4.91
N ARG A 153 -22.95 17.71 -4.12
CA ARG A 153 -23.82 18.90 -4.08
C ARG A 153 -23.74 19.76 -5.34
N ARG A 154 -22.63 19.68 -6.09
CA ARG A 154 -22.39 20.47 -7.30
C ARG A 154 -22.79 19.74 -8.58
N SER A 155 -23.07 18.44 -8.52
CA SER A 155 -23.20 17.60 -9.70
C SER A 155 -24.64 17.32 -10.15
N SER A 156 -25.02 17.93 -11.29
CA SER A 156 -25.63 17.26 -12.44
C SER A 156 -24.59 16.47 -13.27
N ILE A 157 -23.38 16.28 -12.73
CA ILE A 157 -22.20 15.71 -13.36
C ILE A 157 -22.39 14.18 -13.49
N THR A 158 -22.52 13.72 -14.73
CA THR A 158 -22.38 12.32 -15.13
C THR A 158 -21.01 11.78 -14.73
N ARG A 159 -20.92 10.50 -14.36
CA ARG A 159 -19.65 9.78 -14.11
C ARG A 159 -18.66 10.07 -15.24
N ASP A 160 -17.71 10.95 -14.97
CA ASP A 160 -16.70 11.34 -15.94
C ASP A 160 -15.31 11.17 -15.30
N MET A 161 -14.36 10.69 -16.10
CA MET A 161 -12.98 10.39 -15.72
C MET A 161 -12.24 11.60 -15.14
N SER A 162 -12.76 12.81 -15.37
CA SER A 162 -12.26 14.05 -14.81
C SER A 162 -12.34 14.12 -13.28
N LEU A 163 -13.29 13.43 -12.63
CA LEU A 163 -13.46 13.55 -11.17
C LEU A 163 -12.40 12.77 -10.39
N ASP A 164 -12.00 11.57 -10.85
CA ASP A 164 -10.91 10.80 -10.24
C ASP A 164 -9.59 11.58 -10.30
N ALA A 165 -9.28 12.22 -11.43
CA ALA A 165 -8.09 13.05 -11.57
C ALA A 165 -8.10 14.26 -10.62
N LEU A 166 -9.26 14.94 -10.49
CA LEU A 166 -9.43 16.04 -9.53
C LEU A 166 -9.33 15.57 -8.08
N PHE A 167 -9.93 14.42 -7.77
CA PHE A 167 -9.86 13.80 -6.44
C PHE A 167 -8.41 13.49 -6.07
N ILE A 168 -7.66 12.82 -6.95
CA ILE A 168 -6.24 12.52 -6.76
C ILE A 168 -5.45 13.81 -6.53
N LYS A 169 -5.60 14.81 -7.39
CA LYS A 169 -4.90 16.10 -7.25
C LYS A 169 -5.23 16.80 -5.92
N HIS A 170 -6.50 16.77 -5.51
CA HIS A 170 -6.92 17.34 -4.23
C HIS A 170 -6.28 16.59 -3.04
N MET A 171 -6.24 15.25 -3.08
CA MET A 171 -5.61 14.44 -2.04
C MET A 171 -4.10 14.66 -1.98
N GLN A 172 -3.43 14.87 -3.12
CA GLN A 172 -2.00 15.18 -3.18
C GLN A 172 -1.66 16.51 -2.49
N GLN A 173 -2.48 17.55 -2.73
CA GLN A 173 -2.34 18.85 -2.06
C GLN A 173 -2.68 18.79 -0.57
N ALA A 174 -3.50 17.82 -0.18
CA ALA A 174 -4.00 17.70 1.17
C ALA A 174 -3.06 16.99 2.14
N ARG A 175 -1.92 16.49 1.68
CA ARG A 175 -0.98 15.77 2.53
C ARG A 175 -0.40 16.68 3.62
N PRO A 176 -0.38 16.23 4.89
CA PRO A 176 0.46 16.84 5.90
C PRO A 176 1.90 16.83 5.40
N CYS A 177 2.62 17.95 5.53
CA CYS A 177 4.08 17.91 5.40
C CYS A 177 4.60 16.96 6.48
N ALA A 178 5.30 15.92 6.06
CA ALA A 178 5.96 14.97 6.94
C ALA A 178 7.22 15.59 7.55
#